data_AF-A0A969CC60-F1
#
_entry.id   AF-A0A969CC60-F1
#
_cell.length_a   1.000
_cell.length_b   1.000
_cell.length_c   1.000
_cell.angle_alpha   90.00
_cell.angle_beta   90.00
_cell.angle_gamma   90.00
#
_symmetry.space_group_name_H-M   'P 1'
#
loop_
_entity.id
_entity.type
_entity.pdbx_description
1 polymer ?
#
loop_
_entity_poly.entity_id
_entity_poly.type
_entity_poly.pdbx_seq_one_letter_code
_entity_poly.pdbx_strand_id
1 'polypeptide(L)'
;MCAPTRSPWGQNIFDRYLGSDREDWRAWDASELVLGTHYTRPILIDCGAADSYLGEGQLLPEVFADACAKAGQSLTLRMQEGYDHSYYFVASFMADHIQHHAAALCE
;
A
#
# COMPACT_ATOMS: atom_id res chain seq x y z
N MET A 1 -2.41 -4.04 -2.34
CA MET A 1 -3.31 -4.07 -1.17
C MET A 1 -2.59 -3.43 -0.01
N CYS A 2 -3.09 -2.30 0.50
CA CYS A 2 -2.45 -1.53 1.55
C CYS A 2 -3.18 -1.65 2.90
N ALA A 3 -4.45 -2.09 2.90
CA ALA A 3 -5.27 -2.30 4.09
C ALA A 3 -6.00 -3.66 4.05
N PRO A 4 -5.28 -4.80 4.14
CA PRO A 4 -5.86 -6.14 4.04
C PRO A 4 -6.99 -6.42 5.04
N THR A 5 -6.98 -5.85 6.25
CA THR A 5 -8.08 -6.00 7.23
C THR A 5 -9.40 -5.39 6.74
N ARG A 6 -9.35 -4.49 5.75
CA ARG A 6 -10.50 -3.78 5.17
C ARG A 6 -10.86 -4.24 3.76
N SER A 7 -9.99 -5.01 3.10
CA SER A 7 -10.23 -5.56 1.76
C SER A 7 -10.96 -6.92 1.85
N PRO A 8 -11.94 -7.21 0.98
CA PRO A 8 -12.61 -8.52 0.94
C PRO A 8 -11.63 -9.70 0.76
N TRP A 9 -10.61 -9.55 -0.10
CA TRP A 9 -9.58 -10.56 -0.26
C TRP A 9 -8.72 -10.71 0.99
N GLY A 10 -8.27 -9.60 1.56
CA GLY A 10 -7.46 -9.64 2.77
C GLY A 10 -8.19 -10.31 3.93
N GLN A 11 -9.46 -9.98 4.16
CA GLN A 11 -10.30 -10.64 5.17
C GLN A 11 -10.48 -12.14 4.91
N ASN A 12 -10.69 -12.55 3.66
CA ASN A 12 -10.83 -13.97 3.32
C ASN A 12 -9.53 -14.76 3.57
N ILE A 13 -8.39 -14.17 3.23
CA ILE A 13 -7.06 -14.77 3.43
C ILE A 13 -6.74 -14.83 4.92
N PHE A 14 -6.92 -13.73 5.65
CA PHE A 14 -6.59 -13.67 7.08
C PHE A 14 -7.45 -14.62 7.92
N ASP A 15 -8.75 -14.73 7.63
CA ASP A 15 -9.62 -15.72 8.29
C ASP A 15 -9.07 -17.16 8.16
N ARG A 16 -8.52 -17.51 7.00
CA ARG A 16 -7.98 -18.86 6.73
C ARG A 16 -6.61 -19.11 7.36
N TYR A 17 -5.74 -18.11 7.42
CA TYR A 17 -4.35 -18.30 7.85
C TYR A 17 -4.07 -17.84 9.28
N LEU A 18 -4.76 -16.79 9.73
CA LEU A 18 -4.57 -16.17 11.05
C LEU A 18 -5.74 -16.48 12.00
N GLY A 19 -6.83 -17.06 11.49
CA GLY A 19 -8.03 -17.34 12.27
C GLY A 19 -8.97 -16.14 12.34
N SER A 20 -10.04 -16.26 13.13
CA SER A 20 -11.14 -15.29 13.16
C SER A 20 -10.93 -14.08 14.08
N ASP A 21 -9.85 -14.06 14.86
CA ASP A 21 -9.51 -12.91 15.70
C ASP A 21 -8.92 -11.78 14.84
N ARG A 22 -9.66 -10.69 14.72
CA ARG A 22 -9.27 -9.55 13.89
C ARG A 22 -8.19 -8.69 14.54
N GLU A 23 -8.01 -8.76 15.86
CA GLU A 23 -6.92 -8.01 16.49
C GLU A 23 -5.56 -8.57 16.07
N ASP A 24 -5.44 -9.89 15.91
CA ASP A 24 -4.22 -10.55 15.43
C ASP A 24 -3.84 -10.13 14.01
N TRP A 25 -4.82 -9.73 13.19
CA TRP A 25 -4.58 -9.32 11.80
C TRP A 25 -3.86 -7.98 11.69
N ARG A 26 -3.99 -7.12 12.71
CA ARG A 26 -3.42 -5.76 12.70
C ARG A 26 -1.90 -5.76 12.56
N ALA A 27 -1.24 -6.81 13.07
CA ALA A 27 0.20 -7.01 12.91
C ALA A 27 0.64 -7.27 11.45
N TRP A 28 -0.29 -7.52 10.53
CA TRP A 28 -0.06 -7.85 9.12
C TRP A 28 -0.70 -6.84 8.16
N ASP A 29 -1.20 -5.72 8.67
CA ASP A 29 -1.84 -4.67 7.90
C ASP A 29 -0.97 -3.41 7.89
N ALA A 30 -0.50 -3.00 6.71
CA ALA A 30 0.39 -1.84 6.59
C ALA A 30 -0.28 -0.54 7.11
N SER A 31 -1.59 -0.37 6.90
CA SER A 31 -2.33 0.80 7.38
C SER A 31 -2.49 0.83 8.89
N GLU A 32 -2.46 -0.32 9.56
CA GLU A 32 -2.41 -0.41 11.02
C GLU A 32 -0.98 -0.25 11.55
N LEU A 33 -0.01 -0.89 10.92
CA LEU A 33 1.39 -0.87 11.33
C LEU A 33 1.99 0.53 11.29
N VAL A 34 1.67 1.34 10.28
CA VAL A 34 2.23 2.69 10.15
C VAL A 34 1.83 3.61 11.30
N LEU A 35 0.71 3.34 11.99
CA LEU A 35 0.26 4.12 13.14
C LEU A 35 1.10 3.88 14.41
N GLY A 36 1.74 2.71 14.52
CA GLY A 36 2.53 2.32 15.68
C GLY A 36 4.03 2.25 15.42
N THR A 37 4.47 2.45 14.18
CA THR A 37 5.89 2.37 13.78
C THR A 37 6.44 3.75 13.44
N HIS A 38 7.72 3.95 13.75
CA HIS A 38 8.42 5.18 13.40
C HIS A 38 9.45 4.88 12.32
N TYR A 39 9.01 4.92 11.06
CA TYR A 39 9.88 4.87 9.90
C TYR A 39 10.17 6.29 9.41
N THR A 40 11.43 6.62 9.16
CA THR A 40 11.86 8.00 8.92
C THR A 40 12.00 8.36 7.46
N ARG A 41 11.99 7.36 6.57
CA ARG A 41 12.22 7.58 5.14
C ARG A 41 10.88 7.73 4.40
N PRO A 42 10.84 8.49 3.30
CA PRO A 42 9.63 8.60 2.49
C PRO A 42 9.23 7.25 1.89
N ILE A 43 7.93 7.03 1.80
CA ILE A 43 7.33 5.89 1.08
C ILE A 43 6.83 6.39 -0.27
N LEU A 44 7.09 5.65 -1.34
CA LEU A 44 6.54 5.91 -2.68
C LEU A 44 5.56 4.78 -3.06
N ILE A 45 4.36 5.15 -3.47
CA ILE A 45 3.36 4.23 -4.01
C ILE A 45 2.84 4.78 -5.34
N ASP A 46 2.89 3.97 -6.39
CA ASP A 46 2.12 4.18 -7.61
C ASP A 46 0.92 3.26 -7.64
N CYS A 47 -0.25 3.80 -7.96
CA CYS A 47 -1.47 3.03 -8.14
C CYS A 47 -2.08 3.37 -9.51
N GLY A 48 -2.33 2.35 -10.34
CA GLY A 48 -3.09 2.53 -11.56
C GLY A 48 -4.50 3.02 -11.24
N ALA A 49 -4.93 4.14 -11.82
CA ALA A 49 -6.26 4.70 -11.58
C ALA A 49 -7.36 3.95 -12.37
N ALA A 50 -6.99 3.17 -13.39
CA ALA A 50 -7.88 2.31 -14.16
C ALA A 50 -7.78 0.84 -13.72
N ASP A 51 -7.14 0.56 -12.58
CA ASP A 51 -7.03 -0.77 -12.00
C ASP A 51 -8.39 -1.25 -11.48
N SER A 52 -8.86 -2.42 -11.95
CA SER A 52 -10.14 -2.97 -11.52
C SER A 52 -10.17 -3.30 -10.02
N TYR A 53 -9.04 -3.72 -9.44
CA TYR A 53 -8.95 -4.06 -8.03
C TYR A 53 -8.97 -2.84 -7.12
N LEU A 54 -8.69 -1.65 -7.66
CA LEU A 54 -8.94 -0.38 -6.97
C LEU A 54 -10.45 -0.17 -6.81
N GLY A 55 -11.21 -0.28 -7.91
CA GLY A 55 -12.67 -0.12 -7.92
C GLY A 55 -13.42 -1.20 -7.11
N GLU A 56 -12.86 -2.41 -7.05
CA GLU A 56 -13.37 -3.51 -6.22
C GLU A 56 -13.04 -3.37 -4.72
N GLY A 57 -12.30 -2.33 -4.32
CA GLY A 57 -11.94 -2.10 -2.93
C GLY A 57 -10.90 -3.09 -2.38
N GLN A 58 -10.06 -3.67 -3.22
CA GLN A 58 -8.98 -4.57 -2.78
C GLN A 58 -7.69 -3.83 -2.45
N LEU A 59 -7.41 -2.72 -3.15
CA LEU A 59 -6.12 -2.04 -3.01
C LEU A 59 -6.11 -1.08 -1.82
N LEU A 60 -7.13 -0.22 -1.71
CA LEU A 60 -7.35 0.75 -0.64
C LEU A 60 -6.12 1.65 -0.32
N PRO A 61 -5.43 2.23 -1.33
CA PRO A 61 -4.28 3.10 -1.09
C PRO A 61 -4.63 4.36 -0.28
N GLU A 62 -5.86 4.85 -0.39
CA GLU A 62 -6.37 6.01 0.36
C GLU A 62 -6.41 5.76 1.87
N VAL A 63 -6.71 4.52 2.28
CA VAL A 63 -6.70 4.14 3.70
C VAL A 63 -5.30 4.23 4.29
N PHE A 64 -4.31 3.78 3.52
CA PHE A 64 -2.91 3.86 3.94
C PHE A 64 -2.42 5.31 3.94
N ALA A 65 -2.84 6.13 2.97
CA ALA A 65 -2.52 7.55 2.95
C ALA A 65 -3.06 8.29 4.18
N ASP A 66 -4.31 8.03 4.57
CA ASP A 66 -4.89 8.58 5.80
C ASP A 66 -4.12 8.14 7.05
N ALA A 67 -3.67 6.89 7.10
CA ALA A 67 -2.89 6.37 8.21
C ALA A 67 -1.50 7.02 8.30
N CYS A 68 -0.81 7.16 7.16
CA CYS A 68 0.46 7.89 7.08
C CYS A 68 0.32 9.34 7.55
N ALA A 69 -0.74 10.04 7.13
CA ALA A 69 -1.01 11.41 7.56
C ALA A 69 -1.20 11.53 9.08
N LYS A 70 -1.90 10.56 9.70
CA LYS A 70 -2.07 10.51 11.16
C LYS A 70 -0.77 10.20 11.90
N ALA A 71 0.07 9.34 11.34
CA ALA A 71 1.35 8.93 11.91
C ALA A 71 2.48 9.95 11.69
N GLY A 72 2.29 10.93 10.79
CA GLY A 72 3.37 11.81 10.34
C GLY A 72 4.39 11.12 9.42
N GLN A 73 4.03 9.97 8.84
CA GLN A 73 4.86 9.24 7.89
C GLN A 73 4.83 9.94 6.52
N SER A 74 5.99 10.27 5.98
CA SER A 74 6.10 10.83 4.63
C SER A 74 5.69 9.81 3.58
N LEU A 75 4.68 10.16 2.77
CA LEU A 75 4.14 9.33 1.70
C LEU A 75 3.96 10.17 0.43
N THR A 76 4.49 9.65 -0.67
CA THR A 76 4.16 10.08 -2.03
C THR A 76 3.28 9.01 -2.66
N LEU A 77 1.97 9.26 -2.71
CA LEU A 77 1.01 8.41 -3.42
C LEU A 77 0.69 9.05 -4.78
N ARG A 78 0.98 8.34 -5.87
CA ARG A 78 0.72 8.79 -7.24
C ARG A 78 -0.38 7.92 -7.86
N MET A 79 -1.48 8.55 -8.25
CA MET A 79 -2.54 7.90 -9.03
C MET A 79 -2.23 8.06 -10.51
N GLN A 80 -1.97 6.95 -11.20
CA GLN A 80 -1.51 6.95 -12.58
C GLN A 80 -2.71 6.74 -13.52
N GLU A 81 -3.16 7.82 -14.15
CA GLU A 81 -4.34 7.83 -15.03
C GLU A 81 -4.18 6.86 -16.21
N GLY A 82 -5.21 6.06 -16.49
CA GLY A 82 -5.23 5.10 -17.59
C GLY A 82 -4.41 3.83 -17.38
N TYR A 83 -3.67 3.72 -16.28
CA TYR A 83 -2.89 2.52 -15.96
C TYR A 83 -3.69 1.50 -15.14
N ASP A 84 -3.43 0.23 -15.40
CA ASP A 84 -4.08 -0.94 -14.81
C ASP A 84 -3.18 -1.68 -13.81
N HIS A 85 -3.50 -2.94 -13.50
CA HIS A 85 -2.73 -3.81 -12.59
C HIS A 85 -1.58 -4.59 -13.26
N SER A 86 -1.30 -4.33 -14.54
CA SER A 86 -0.44 -5.21 -15.33
C SER A 86 1.05 -4.89 -15.14
N TYR A 87 1.90 -5.77 -15.67
CA TYR A 87 3.33 -5.49 -15.77
C TYR A 87 3.65 -4.34 -16.74
N TYR A 88 2.74 -3.95 -17.64
CA TYR A 88 2.94 -2.75 -18.45
C TYR A 88 2.95 -1.50 -17.56
N PHE A 89 2.02 -1.42 -16.60
CA PHE A 89 2.02 -0.36 -15.59
C PHE A 89 3.30 -0.37 -14.76
N VAL A 90 3.67 -1.53 -14.21
CA VAL A 90 4.89 -1.66 -13.39
C VAL A 90 6.13 -1.23 -14.17
N ALA A 91 6.28 -1.68 -15.42
CA ALA A 91 7.43 -1.35 -16.26
C ALA A 91 7.52 0.15 -16.58
N SER A 92 6.38 0.83 -16.79
CA SER A 92 6.34 2.27 -17.08
C SER A 92 6.94 3.15 -15.98
N PHE A 93 6.78 2.76 -14.71
CA PHE A 93 7.23 3.56 -13.56
C PHE A 93 8.40 2.94 -12.79
N MET A 94 8.90 1.78 -13.21
CA MET A 94 10.01 1.07 -12.54
C MET A 94 11.27 1.95 -12.38
N ALA A 95 11.59 2.77 -13.37
CA ALA A 95 12.76 3.65 -13.32
C ALA A 95 12.70 4.64 -12.15
N ASP A 96 11.52 5.22 -11.89
CA ASP A 96 11.30 6.14 -10.78
C ASP A 96 11.49 5.44 -9.42
N HIS A 97 11.01 4.20 -9.30
CA HIS A 97 11.17 3.40 -8.07
C HIS A 97 12.65 3.06 -7.82
N ILE A 98 13.40 2.70 -8.86
CA ILE A 98 14.84 2.48 -8.76
C ILE A 98 15.55 3.75 -8.30
N GLN A 99 15.19 4.92 -8.85
CA GLN A 99 15.79 6.20 -8.44
C GLN A 99 15.44 6.57 -7.00
N HIS A 100 14.18 6.39 -6.59
CA HIS A 100 13.73 6.61 -5.22
C HIS A 100 14.54 5.77 -4.22
N HIS A 101 14.73 4.47 -4.52
CA HIS A 101 15.53 3.60 -3.67
C HIS A 101 17.02 3.91 -3.73
N ALA A 102 17.57 4.23 -4.90
CA ALA A 102 18.97 4.61 -5.05
C ALA A 102 19.30 5.85 -4.20
N ALA A 103 18.42 6.87 -4.21
CA ALA A 103 18.56 8.05 -3.37
C ALA A 103 18.63 7.68 -1.88
N ALA A 104 17.77 6.78 -1.41
CA ALA A 104 17.77 6.34 -0.01
C ALA A 104 18.96 5.44 0.38
N LEU A 105 19.57 4.74 -0.58
CA LEU A 105 20.69 3.81 -0.32
C LEU A 105 22.07 4.47 -0.43
N CYS A 106 22.17 5.56 -1.19
CA CYS A 106 23.41 6.31 -1.38
C CYS A 106 23.63 7.41 -0.33
N GLU A 107 22.72 7.53 0.65
CA GLU A 107 22.86 8.39 1.83
C GLU A 107 23.78 7.80 2.91
#